data_AF-A0A7S2D402-F1
#
_entry.id   AF-A0A7S2D402-F1
#
_cell.length_a   1.000
_cell.length_b   1.000
_cell.length_c   1.000
_cell.angle_alpha   90.00
_cell.angle_beta   90.00
_cell.angle_gamma   90.00
#
_symmetry.space_group_name_H-M   'P 1'
#
loop_
_entity.id
_entity.type
_entity.pdbx_description
1 polymer ?
#
loop_
_entity_poly.entity_id
_entity_poly.type
_entity_poly.pdbx_seq_one_letter_code
_entity_poly.pdbx_strand_id
1 'polypeptide(L)'
;TGADGTARRLASQKIKVLSPGTGTVSYTMPLKPGESIRDQSVGPTIAKIQVGMPWWVWLLLALLVLLAILAALFMLMKKPVPVYKPVVAAETKPEPVPVAKEEPKPVAAPPKPDGLRLVFDDQGIRRTVYAKYRPLGIKHNHVAPIIAHDFTINSYAKMELGVKDNWKLVRIGEEELDDNPHFDDVNDKLHGYTKNLPIWPLVLEFKKPDSSTTTASFTERPIGLEFSNLAPIKVGKIYADSPAARAKVQLGWYLTKIGEADVHESHNFREVMKLFKEGVNALDDSGRKYT
;
A
#
# COMPACT_ATOMS: atom_id res chain seq x y z
N THR A 1 66.72 34.00 -35.27
CA THR A 1 66.37 34.28 -33.87
C THR A 1 65.52 35.53 -33.84
N GLY A 2 64.26 35.41 -33.43
CA GLY A 2 63.30 36.52 -33.47
C GLY A 2 61.93 36.01 -33.89
N ALA A 3 61.15 35.52 -32.93
CA ALA A 3 59.72 35.34 -33.13
C ALA A 3 59.10 36.74 -33.03
N ASP A 4 58.98 37.38 -34.19
CA ASP A 4 58.34 38.67 -34.39
C ASP A 4 56.85 38.52 -34.01
N GLY A 5 56.53 38.89 -32.77
CA GLY A 5 55.18 38.90 -32.24
C GLY A 5 54.39 40.04 -32.88
N THR A 6 53.90 39.80 -34.08
CA THR A 6 53.04 40.74 -34.81
C THR A 6 51.75 40.91 -34.02
N ALA A 7 51.70 41.92 -33.16
CA ALA A 7 50.48 42.36 -32.51
C ALA A 7 49.51 42.80 -33.62
N ARG A 8 48.57 41.92 -33.98
CA ARG A 8 47.45 42.24 -34.86
C ARG A 8 46.69 43.39 -34.22
N ARG A 9 46.94 44.62 -34.68
CA ARG A 9 46.09 45.77 -34.42
C ARG A 9 44.71 45.41 -34.99
N LEU A 10 43.75 45.15 -34.10
CA LEU A 10 42.34 45.05 -34.45
C LEU A 10 41.91 46.45 -34.92
N ALA A 11 42.06 46.71 -36.21
CA ALA A 11 41.56 47.91 -36.85
C ALA A 11 40.03 47.91 -36.74
N SER A 12 39.51 48.68 -35.76
CA SER A 12 38.14 49.22 -35.70
C SER A 12 36.96 48.27 -35.99
N GLN A 13 37.16 46.95 -35.91
CA GLN A 13 36.07 46.00 -36.03
C GLN A 13 35.33 45.91 -34.70
N LYS A 14 34.05 46.31 -34.71
CA LYS A 14 33.14 46.11 -33.58
C LYS A 14 32.94 44.60 -33.38
N ILE A 15 33.70 43.98 -32.49
CA ILE A 15 33.49 42.59 -32.08
C ILE A 15 32.28 42.56 -31.16
N LYS A 16 31.18 41.94 -31.61
CA LYS A 16 30.03 41.65 -30.75
C LYS A 16 30.30 40.35 -30.00
N VAL A 17 30.57 40.44 -28.70
CA VAL A 17 30.64 39.26 -27.82
C VAL A 17 29.22 38.96 -27.34
N LEU A 18 28.69 37.80 -27.70
CA LEU A 18 27.37 37.35 -27.25
C LEU A 18 27.50 36.72 -25.86
N SER A 19 26.61 37.10 -24.93
CA SER A 19 26.53 36.47 -23.61
C SER A 19 26.04 35.02 -23.74
N PRO A 20 26.60 34.06 -22.98
CA PRO A 20 26.16 32.66 -22.98
C PRO A 20 24.78 32.45 -22.32
N GLY A 21 24.21 33.48 -21.68
CA GLY A 21 22.90 33.41 -21.03
C GLY A 21 22.15 34.73 -21.06
N THR A 22 20.87 34.68 -20.70
CA THR A 22 20.00 35.84 -20.54
C THR A 22 20.38 36.60 -19.26
N GLY A 23 20.64 37.90 -19.41
CA GLY A 23 21.02 38.78 -18.30
C GLY A 23 21.22 40.21 -18.78
N THR A 24 21.35 41.14 -17.84
CA THR A 24 21.57 42.56 -18.11
C THR A 24 23.01 42.95 -17.79
N VAL A 25 23.66 43.67 -18.71
CA VAL A 25 24.98 44.26 -18.46
C VAL A 25 24.78 45.49 -17.59
N SER A 26 25.19 45.41 -16.33
CA SER A 26 25.04 46.52 -15.36
C SER A 26 26.13 47.57 -15.45
N TYR A 27 27.26 47.26 -16.09
CA TYR A 27 28.41 48.15 -16.18
C TYR A 27 29.19 47.95 -17.49
N THR A 28 29.56 49.05 -18.13
CA THR A 28 30.44 49.08 -19.30
C THR A 28 31.57 50.08 -19.06
N MET A 29 32.78 49.73 -19.50
CA MET A 29 33.95 50.60 -19.38
C MET A 29 34.56 50.82 -20.76
N PRO A 30 34.76 52.08 -21.20
CA PRO A 30 35.34 52.37 -22.49
C PRO A 30 36.86 52.17 -22.48
N LEU A 31 37.41 51.50 -23.50
CA LEU A 31 38.86 51.31 -23.69
C LEU A 31 39.43 52.47 -24.53
N LYS A 32 40.56 53.04 -24.12
CA LYS A 32 41.29 54.02 -24.96
C LYS A 32 42.16 53.30 -25.99
N PRO A 33 42.38 53.88 -27.18
CA PRO A 33 43.24 53.26 -28.20
C PRO A 33 44.65 52.98 -27.67
N GLY A 34 45.08 51.71 -27.72
CA GLY A 34 46.41 51.27 -27.28
C GLY A 34 46.47 50.62 -25.90
N GLU A 35 45.40 50.68 -25.11
CA GLU A 35 45.33 49.96 -23.83
C GLU A 35 44.94 48.48 -24.04
N SER A 36 45.60 47.57 -23.33
CA SER A 36 45.25 46.15 -23.38
C SER A 36 44.14 45.82 -22.39
N ILE A 37 43.27 44.87 -22.72
CA ILE A 37 42.17 44.43 -21.84
C ILE A 37 42.71 43.93 -20.48
N ARG A 38 43.92 43.36 -20.45
CA ARG A 38 44.57 42.88 -19.23
C ARG A 38 44.97 44.01 -18.28
N ASP A 39 45.33 45.17 -18.81
CA ASP A 39 45.84 46.28 -17.98
C ASP A 39 44.72 47.01 -17.24
N GLN A 40 43.46 46.86 -17.69
CA GLN A 40 42.29 47.47 -17.06
C GLN A 40 41.36 46.48 -16.33
N SER A 41 41.55 45.17 -16.48
CA SER A 41 40.82 44.21 -15.66
C SER A 41 41.35 44.20 -14.23
N VAL A 42 40.75 45.00 -13.34
CA VAL A 42 41.06 44.96 -11.90
C VAL A 42 40.38 43.72 -11.30
N GLY A 43 41.09 42.60 -11.30
CA GLY A 43 40.62 41.31 -10.77
C GLY A 43 40.13 40.32 -11.83
N PRO A 44 39.82 39.07 -11.45
CA PRO A 44 39.55 37.97 -12.38
C PRO A 44 38.19 38.05 -13.09
N THR A 45 37.39 39.10 -12.85
CA THR A 45 35.97 39.13 -13.24
C THR A 45 35.66 40.32 -14.13
N ILE A 46 35.39 40.07 -15.41
CA ILE A 46 35.17 41.10 -16.44
C ILE A 46 33.71 41.59 -16.46
N ALA A 47 32.77 40.81 -15.95
CA ALA A 47 31.37 41.21 -15.76
C ALA A 47 30.71 40.40 -14.64
N LYS A 48 29.82 41.02 -13.87
CA LYS A 48 28.89 40.32 -12.97
C LYS A 48 27.53 40.27 -13.64
N ILE A 49 27.10 39.08 -14.06
CA ILE A 49 25.75 38.86 -14.57
C ILE A 49 24.85 38.66 -13.36
N GLN A 50 23.99 39.65 -13.08
CA GLN A 50 22.96 39.49 -12.05
C GLN A 50 21.81 38.69 -12.68
N VAL A 51 21.78 37.39 -12.42
CA VAL A 51 20.63 36.56 -12.79
C VAL A 51 19.49 36.96 -11.87
N GLY A 52 18.47 37.62 -12.41
CA GLY A 52 17.27 37.97 -11.65
C GLY A 52 16.63 36.72 -11.03
N MET A 53 15.85 36.92 -9.97
CA MET A 53 15.13 35.82 -9.33
C MET A 53 14.28 35.10 -10.40
N PRO A 54 14.44 33.78 -10.60
CA PRO A 54 13.76 33.09 -11.68
C PRO A 54 12.24 33.22 -11.56
N TRP A 55 11.55 33.40 -12.69
CA TRP A 55 10.09 33.57 -12.71
C TRP A 55 9.34 32.40 -12.05
N TRP A 56 9.90 31.19 -12.07
CA TRP A 56 9.30 30.01 -11.43
C TRP A 56 9.26 30.10 -9.90
N VAL A 57 10.07 30.95 -9.26
CA VAL A 57 10.03 31.17 -7.81
C VAL A 57 8.69 31.82 -7.41
N TRP A 58 8.20 32.77 -8.21
CA TRP A 58 6.88 33.38 -8.01
C TRP A 58 5.74 32.38 -8.21
N LEU A 59 5.89 31.49 -9.20
CA LEU A 59 4.92 30.40 -9.43
C LEU A 59 4.87 29.42 -8.26
N LEU A 60 6.03 29.06 -7.69
CA LEU A 60 6.11 28.16 -6.54
C LEU A 60 5.50 28.78 -5.27
N LEU A 61 5.72 30.08 -5.04
CA LEU A 61 5.05 30.83 -3.97
C LEU A 61 3.52 30.85 -4.13
N ALA A 62 3.02 31.11 -5.34
CA ALA A 62 1.58 31.08 -5.62
C ALA A 62 0.96 29.69 -5.37
N LEU A 63 1.67 28.62 -5.72
CA LEU A 63 1.21 27.24 -5.52
C LEU A 63 1.19 26.86 -4.03
N LEU A 64 2.15 27.35 -3.24
CA LEU A 64 2.15 27.18 -1.78
C LEU A 64 0.96 27.86 -1.11
N VAL A 65 0.62 29.08 -1.54
CA VAL A 65 -0.57 29.80 -1.04
C VAL A 65 -1.85 29.05 -1.41
N LEU A 66 -1.96 28.55 -2.65
CA LEU A 66 -3.10 27.74 -3.09
C LEU A 66 -3.26 26.47 -2.24
N LEU A 67 -2.18 25.75 -1.96
CA LEU A 67 -2.19 24.56 -1.10
C LEU A 67 -2.65 24.89 0.33
N ALA A 68 -2.19 26.01 0.90
CA ALA A 68 -2.62 26.45 2.22
C ALA A 68 -4.13 26.76 2.26
N ILE A 69 -4.66 27.41 1.21
CA ILE A 69 -6.11 27.68 1.09
C ILE A 69 -6.90 26.37 0.99
N LEU A 70 -6.46 25.41 0.18
CA LEU A 70 -7.11 24.11 0.06
C LEU A 70 -7.09 23.32 1.37
N ALA A 71 -5.97 23.35 2.11
CA ALA A 71 -5.87 22.73 3.43
C ALA A 71 -6.82 23.37 4.44
N ALA A 72 -6.94 24.70 4.44
CA ALA A 72 -7.89 25.42 5.29
C ALA A 72 -9.35 25.08 4.95
N LEU A 73 -9.70 25.01 3.65
CA LEU A 73 -11.02 24.58 3.20
C LEU A 73 -11.32 23.13 3.63
N PHE A 74 -10.34 22.23 3.51
CA PHE A 74 -10.51 20.84 3.95
C PHE A 74 -10.77 20.75 5.47
N MET A 75 -10.09 21.58 6.27
CA MET A 75 -10.36 21.66 7.72
C MET A 75 -11.76 22.18 8.02
N LEU A 76 -12.26 23.18 7.27
CA LEU A 76 -13.62 23.71 7.41
C LEU A 76 -14.71 22.71 6.99
N MET A 77 -14.40 21.80 6.06
CA MET A 77 -15.35 20.80 5.55
C MET A 77 -15.44 19.52 6.40
N LYS A 78 -14.64 19.38 7.45
CA LYS A 78 -14.79 18.27 8.40
C LYS A 78 -16.10 18.44 9.19
N LYS A 79 -17.17 17.84 8.68
CA LYS A 79 -18.47 17.77 9.37
C LYS A 79 -18.27 17.14 10.76
N PRO A 80 -18.93 17.66 11.81
CA PRO A 80 -18.86 17.07 13.14
C PRO A 80 -19.37 15.63 13.06
N VAL A 81 -18.56 14.69 13.55
CA VAL A 81 -18.95 13.28 13.67
C VAL A 81 -20.20 13.23 14.55
N PRO A 82 -21.33 12.68 14.08
CA PRO A 82 -22.54 12.63 14.88
C PRO A 82 -22.25 11.79 16.13
N VAL A 83 -22.40 12.41 17.30
CA VAL A 83 -22.31 11.73 18.59
C VAL A 83 -23.50 10.77 18.68
N TYR A 84 -23.24 9.48 18.51
CA TYR A 84 -24.24 8.43 18.62
C TYR A 84 -24.71 8.32 20.07
N LYS A 85 -25.96 8.68 20.33
CA LYS A 85 -26.62 8.39 21.60
C LYS A 85 -27.11 6.94 21.55
N PRO A 86 -26.67 6.06 22.46
CA PRO A 86 -27.14 4.68 22.48
C PRO A 86 -28.65 4.65 22.67
N VAL A 87 -29.33 3.92 21.78
CA VAL A 87 -30.76 3.65 21.88
C VAL A 87 -30.98 2.78 23.12
N VAL A 88 -31.61 3.35 24.14
CA VAL A 88 -32.07 2.61 25.33
C VAL A 88 -33.10 1.59 24.84
N ALA A 89 -32.76 0.31 24.99
CA ALA A 89 -33.66 -0.79 24.69
C ALA A 89 -34.92 -0.65 25.55
N ALA A 90 -36.09 -0.59 24.90
CA ALA A 90 -37.38 -0.53 25.56
C ALA A 90 -37.62 -1.82 26.36
N GLU A 91 -37.74 -1.69 27.67
CA GLU A 91 -38.16 -2.75 28.57
C GLU A 91 -39.53 -3.30 28.14
N THR A 92 -39.57 -4.59 27.85
CA THR A 92 -40.79 -5.29 27.47
C THR A 92 -41.53 -5.69 28.74
N LYS A 93 -42.78 -5.22 28.83
CA LYS A 93 -43.79 -5.47 29.85
C LYS A 93 -43.98 -6.97 30.17
N PRO A 94 -44.21 -7.35 31.44
CA PRO A 94 -44.47 -8.75 31.83
C PRO A 94 -45.93 -9.14 31.59
N GLU A 95 -46.16 -10.30 30.98
CA GLU A 95 -47.45 -11.03 31.01
C GLU A 95 -47.35 -12.22 31.98
N PRO A 96 -48.41 -12.51 32.77
CA PRO A 96 -48.46 -13.66 33.65
C PRO A 96 -49.36 -14.78 33.09
N VAL A 97 -48.86 -16.02 33.02
CA VAL A 97 -49.68 -17.23 33.26
C VAL A 97 -48.79 -18.33 33.87
N PRO A 98 -49.16 -18.93 35.01
CA PRO A 98 -48.47 -20.09 35.57
C PRO A 98 -49.02 -21.36 34.93
N VAL A 99 -48.26 -21.96 34.01
CA VAL A 99 -48.50 -23.32 33.52
C VAL A 99 -47.47 -24.24 34.16
N ALA A 100 -47.97 -25.36 34.72
CA ALA A 100 -47.21 -26.35 35.46
C ALA A 100 -45.98 -26.83 34.67
N LYS A 101 -44.84 -26.74 35.35
CA LYS A 101 -43.49 -27.00 34.85
C LYS A 101 -43.27 -28.50 34.73
N GLU A 102 -43.51 -29.07 33.55
CA GLU A 102 -42.83 -30.31 33.15
C GLU A 102 -41.32 -30.03 33.16
N GLU A 103 -40.54 -30.83 33.87
CA GLU A 103 -39.08 -30.74 33.85
C GLU A 103 -38.60 -30.98 32.42
N PRO A 104 -38.05 -29.96 31.73
CA PRO A 104 -37.57 -30.15 30.37
C PRO A 104 -36.39 -31.12 30.43
N LYS A 105 -36.53 -32.23 29.70
CA LYS A 105 -35.45 -33.19 29.46
C LYS A 105 -34.17 -32.41 29.08
N PRO A 106 -32.98 -32.79 29.60
CA PRO A 106 -31.73 -32.13 29.28
C PRO A 106 -31.57 -32.02 27.76
N VAL A 107 -31.77 -30.81 27.22
CA VAL A 107 -31.53 -30.53 25.82
C VAL A 107 -30.04 -30.73 25.62
N ALA A 108 -29.66 -31.69 24.79
CA ALA A 108 -28.27 -31.97 24.48
C ALA A 108 -27.55 -30.66 24.13
N ALA A 109 -26.42 -30.39 24.78
CA ALA A 109 -25.67 -29.17 24.55
C ALA A 109 -25.40 -29.01 23.03
N PRO A 110 -25.56 -27.81 22.46
CA PRO A 110 -25.34 -27.61 21.03
C PRO A 110 -23.92 -28.09 20.65
N PRO A 111 -23.76 -28.72 19.48
CA PRO A 111 -22.46 -29.21 19.04
C PRO A 111 -21.45 -28.06 19.03
N LYS A 112 -20.27 -28.31 19.61
CA LYS A 112 -19.19 -27.31 19.63
C LYS A 112 -18.83 -26.95 18.18
N PRO A 113 -18.82 -25.66 17.81
CA PRO A 113 -18.42 -25.26 16.47
C PRO A 113 -16.99 -25.70 16.16
N ASP A 114 -16.76 -26.12 14.93
CA ASP A 114 -15.44 -26.51 14.44
C ASP A 114 -14.54 -25.27 14.21
N GLY A 115 -13.27 -25.35 14.61
CA GLY A 115 -12.26 -24.30 14.48
C GLY A 115 -11.76 -23.68 15.79
N LEU A 116 -10.73 -22.84 15.67
CA LEU A 116 -10.16 -22.07 16.76
C LEU A 116 -11.08 -20.91 17.13
N ARG A 117 -11.59 -20.92 18.37
CA ARG A 117 -12.40 -19.82 18.91
C ARG A 117 -11.53 -18.57 19.04
N LEU A 118 -11.98 -17.47 18.45
CA LEU A 118 -11.40 -16.14 18.64
C LEU A 118 -12.51 -15.21 19.13
N VAL A 119 -12.23 -14.40 20.14
CA VAL A 119 -13.17 -13.36 20.60
C VAL A 119 -12.54 -12.01 20.36
N PHE A 120 -13.28 -11.16 19.67
CA PHE A 120 -12.94 -9.76 19.40
C PHE A 120 -13.86 -8.84 20.19
N ASP A 121 -13.32 -7.72 20.68
CA ASP A 121 -14.07 -6.63 21.25
C ASP A 121 -14.33 -5.55 20.18
N ASP A 122 -15.61 -5.32 19.91
CA ASP A 122 -16.15 -4.33 18.97
C ASP A 122 -16.81 -3.22 19.79
N GLN A 123 -15.99 -2.29 20.30
CA GLN A 123 -16.45 -1.17 21.12
C GLN A 123 -17.25 -1.59 22.37
N GLY A 124 -16.79 -2.61 23.09
CA GLY A 124 -17.45 -3.19 24.26
C GLY A 124 -18.36 -4.38 23.93
N ILE A 125 -18.61 -4.66 22.65
CA ILE A 125 -19.41 -5.82 22.21
C ILE A 125 -18.48 -6.98 21.86
N ARG A 126 -18.53 -8.06 22.66
CA ARG A 126 -17.75 -9.28 22.40
C ARG A 126 -18.34 -10.08 21.22
N ARG A 127 -17.58 -10.15 20.12
CA ARG A 127 -17.88 -10.93 18.90
C ARG A 127 -17.06 -12.22 18.92
N THR A 128 -17.72 -13.37 18.89
CA THR A 128 -17.03 -14.68 18.81
C THR A 128 -17.04 -15.18 17.37
N VAL A 129 -15.88 -15.57 16.86
CA VAL A 129 -15.70 -16.20 15.55
C VAL A 129 -14.90 -17.50 15.71
N TYR A 130 -15.03 -18.43 14.76
CA TYR A 130 -14.35 -19.72 14.79
C TYR A 130 -13.48 -19.87 13.54
N ALA A 131 -12.17 -19.70 13.71
CA ALA A 131 -11.21 -19.72 12.62
C ALA A 131 -10.84 -21.16 12.23
N LYS A 132 -11.01 -21.49 10.95
CA LYS A 132 -10.68 -22.82 10.40
C LYS A 132 -9.38 -22.85 9.62
N TYR A 133 -8.85 -21.69 9.22
CA TYR A 133 -7.70 -21.59 8.34
C TYR A 133 -6.64 -20.61 8.86
N ARG A 134 -5.40 -20.74 8.36
CA ARG A 134 -4.29 -19.79 8.53
C ARG A 134 -3.71 -19.31 7.20
N PRO A 135 -3.04 -18.15 7.12
CA PRO A 135 -3.02 -17.10 8.13
C PRO A 135 -4.38 -16.38 8.19
N LEU A 136 -4.63 -15.67 9.29
CA LEU A 136 -5.87 -14.88 9.46
C LEU A 136 -5.89 -13.65 8.53
N GLY A 137 -4.72 -13.12 8.17
CA GLY A 137 -4.60 -11.95 7.29
C GLY A 137 -4.98 -10.62 7.96
N ILE A 138 -4.71 -10.48 9.26
CA ILE A 138 -4.90 -9.24 10.04
C ILE A 138 -3.57 -8.50 10.09
N LYS A 139 -3.56 -7.21 9.75
CA LYS A 139 -2.40 -6.32 9.92
C LYS A 139 -2.53 -5.56 11.24
N HIS A 140 -1.43 -5.54 12.00
CA HIS A 140 -1.34 -4.88 13.30
C HIS A 140 -0.02 -4.10 13.42
N ASN A 141 0.04 -3.17 14.38
CA ASN A 141 1.20 -2.27 14.56
C ASN A 141 2.31 -2.85 15.44
N HIS A 142 2.32 -4.17 15.70
CA HIS A 142 3.27 -4.84 16.60
C HIS A 142 3.24 -4.29 18.04
N VAL A 143 2.05 -3.92 18.49
CA VAL A 143 1.78 -3.41 19.84
C VAL A 143 0.60 -4.19 20.41
N ALA A 144 0.64 -4.53 21.69
CA ALA A 144 -0.49 -5.12 22.40
C ALA A 144 -1.42 -4.01 22.93
N PRO A 145 -2.74 -4.21 22.92
CA PRO A 145 -3.47 -5.39 22.40
C PRO A 145 -3.46 -5.45 20.87
N ILE A 146 -3.62 -6.66 20.30
CA ILE A 146 -3.72 -6.83 18.84
C ILE A 146 -5.06 -6.26 18.36
N ILE A 147 -5.00 -5.16 17.62
CA ILE A 147 -6.16 -4.51 16.98
C ILE A 147 -6.07 -4.73 15.47
N ALA A 148 -7.18 -5.14 14.86
CA ALA A 148 -7.29 -5.27 13.41
C ALA A 148 -7.33 -3.88 12.75
N HIS A 149 -6.17 -3.35 12.34
CA HIS A 149 -6.12 -2.01 11.73
C HIS A 149 -6.38 -2.03 10.22
N ASP A 150 -5.93 -3.10 9.57
CA ASP A 150 -6.05 -3.34 8.14
C ASP A 150 -5.97 -4.86 7.91
N PHE A 151 -6.16 -5.29 6.68
CA PHE A 151 -6.12 -6.68 6.30
C PHE A 151 -5.16 -6.91 5.13
N THR A 152 -4.55 -8.09 5.08
CA THR A 152 -3.81 -8.49 3.87
C THR A 152 -4.77 -8.76 2.73
N ILE A 153 -4.29 -8.72 1.49
CA ILE A 153 -5.08 -9.24 0.38
C ILE A 153 -5.44 -10.71 0.63
N ASN A 154 -6.63 -11.12 0.21
CA ASN A 154 -7.19 -12.44 0.44
C ASN A 154 -7.26 -12.81 1.94
N SER A 155 -7.61 -11.84 2.79
CA SER A 155 -7.69 -12.03 4.24
C SER A 155 -8.87 -12.90 4.64
N TYR A 156 -8.57 -14.06 5.23
CA TYR A 156 -9.56 -14.98 5.78
C TYR A 156 -10.43 -14.33 6.87
N ALA A 157 -9.81 -13.56 7.76
CA ALA A 157 -10.52 -12.89 8.85
C ALA A 157 -11.56 -11.89 8.33
N LYS A 158 -11.22 -11.14 7.28
CA LYS A 158 -12.13 -10.17 6.67
C LYS A 158 -13.23 -10.84 5.85
N MET A 159 -12.85 -11.76 4.97
CA MET A 159 -13.75 -12.32 3.96
C MET A 159 -14.75 -13.34 4.54
N GLU A 160 -14.28 -14.25 5.39
CA GLU A 160 -15.11 -15.36 5.89
C GLU A 160 -15.56 -15.10 7.34
N LEU A 161 -14.67 -14.63 8.21
CA LEU A 161 -15.00 -14.43 9.62
C LEU A 161 -15.74 -13.11 9.88
N GLY A 162 -15.76 -12.19 8.91
CA GLY A 162 -16.41 -10.89 9.03
C GLY A 162 -15.80 -9.97 10.07
N VAL A 163 -14.52 -10.18 10.42
CA VAL A 163 -13.76 -9.30 11.31
C VAL A 163 -13.62 -7.93 10.63
N LYS A 164 -13.86 -6.86 11.39
CA LYS A 164 -13.82 -5.48 10.89
C LYS A 164 -12.64 -4.72 11.46
N ASP A 165 -12.36 -3.57 10.85
CA ASP A 165 -11.34 -2.65 11.33
C ASP A 165 -11.66 -2.19 12.77
N ASN A 166 -10.61 -1.98 13.56
CA ASN A 166 -10.62 -1.60 14.97
C ASN A 166 -11.17 -2.65 15.95
N TRP A 167 -11.40 -3.89 15.51
CA TRP A 167 -11.73 -4.98 16.43
C TRP A 167 -10.49 -5.40 17.23
N LYS A 168 -10.60 -5.43 18.57
CA LYS A 168 -9.51 -5.79 19.49
C LYS A 168 -9.58 -7.27 19.83
N LEU A 169 -8.53 -8.06 19.56
CA LEU A 169 -8.50 -9.47 19.93
C LEU A 169 -8.36 -9.62 21.45
N VAL A 170 -9.36 -10.23 22.11
CA VAL A 170 -9.42 -10.38 23.58
C VAL A 170 -9.32 -11.82 24.06
N ARG A 171 -9.51 -12.83 23.19
CA ARG A 171 -9.40 -14.25 23.55
C ARG A 171 -8.96 -15.11 22.39
N ILE A 172 -8.10 -16.09 22.65
CA ILE A 172 -7.68 -17.14 21.72
C ILE A 172 -7.95 -18.50 22.37
N GLY A 173 -8.79 -19.32 21.75
CA GLY A 173 -9.28 -20.56 22.35
C GLY A 173 -10.02 -20.30 23.66
N GLU A 174 -9.50 -20.86 24.75
CA GLU A 174 -10.02 -20.65 26.12
C GLU A 174 -9.19 -19.64 26.93
N GLU A 175 -8.14 -19.05 26.34
CA GLU A 175 -7.24 -18.11 27.02
C GLU A 175 -7.61 -16.65 26.77
N GLU A 176 -7.89 -15.90 27.84
CA GLU A 176 -8.20 -14.47 27.80
C GLU A 176 -6.92 -13.62 27.78
N LEU A 177 -6.92 -12.57 26.95
CA LEU A 177 -5.74 -11.76 26.63
C LEU A 177 -5.79 -10.34 27.21
N ASP A 178 -6.92 -9.94 27.80
CA ASP A 178 -7.29 -8.53 28.06
C ASP A 178 -6.24 -7.75 28.90
N ASP A 179 -5.36 -8.44 29.63
CA ASP A 179 -4.35 -7.86 30.52
C ASP A 179 -2.89 -8.05 30.07
N ASN A 180 -2.63 -8.64 28.88
CA ASN A 180 -1.26 -8.92 28.45
C ASN A 180 -0.64 -7.74 27.68
N PRO A 181 0.36 -7.03 28.26
CA PRO A 181 0.99 -5.90 27.60
C PRO A 181 2.06 -6.32 26.57
N HIS A 182 2.42 -7.59 26.49
CA HIS A 182 3.52 -8.08 25.66
C HIS A 182 3.02 -8.60 24.32
N PHE A 183 3.25 -7.82 23.26
CA PHE A 183 2.86 -8.18 21.89
C PHE A 183 3.40 -9.54 21.46
N ASP A 184 4.67 -9.82 21.74
CA ASP A 184 5.31 -11.07 21.32
C ASP A 184 4.65 -12.31 21.93
N ASP A 185 4.25 -12.28 23.21
CA ASP A 185 3.56 -13.40 23.85
C ASP A 185 2.18 -13.65 23.24
N VAL A 186 1.40 -12.59 23.00
CA VAL A 186 0.08 -12.71 22.36
C VAL A 186 0.22 -13.23 20.92
N ASN A 187 1.22 -12.75 20.19
CA ASN A 187 1.48 -13.16 18.81
C ASN A 187 1.97 -14.61 18.73
N ASP A 188 2.85 -15.03 19.63
CA ASP A 188 3.36 -16.40 19.72
C ASP A 188 2.24 -17.38 20.08
N LYS A 189 1.34 -17.01 21.00
CA LYS A 189 0.13 -17.77 21.29
C LYS A 189 -0.76 -17.91 20.06
N LEU A 190 -1.08 -16.79 19.39
CA LEU A 190 -1.89 -16.81 18.17
C LEU A 190 -1.26 -17.69 17.10
N HIS A 191 0.05 -17.58 16.88
CA HIS A 191 0.78 -18.41 15.94
C HIS A 191 0.75 -19.89 16.34
N GLY A 192 0.97 -20.19 17.62
CA GLY A 192 0.93 -21.55 18.17
C GLY A 192 -0.43 -22.23 17.97
N TYR A 193 -1.51 -21.54 18.30
CA TYR A 193 -2.88 -22.04 18.11
C TYR A 193 -3.26 -22.20 16.64
N THR A 194 -2.78 -21.31 15.76
CA THR A 194 -3.13 -21.35 14.34
C THR A 194 -2.25 -22.28 13.51
N LYS A 195 -1.03 -22.62 13.96
CA LYS A 195 -0.02 -23.40 13.20
C LYS A 195 -0.56 -24.69 12.57
N ASN A 196 -1.44 -25.40 13.28
CA ASN A 196 -2.00 -26.68 12.82
C ASN A 196 -3.27 -26.53 11.97
N LEU A 197 -3.77 -25.30 11.79
CA LEU A 197 -4.90 -25.05 10.90
C LEU A 197 -4.44 -25.21 9.43
N PRO A 198 -5.33 -25.68 8.54
CA PRO A 198 -5.07 -25.69 7.10
C PRO A 198 -4.86 -24.28 6.55
N ILE A 199 -4.19 -24.17 5.41
CA ILE A 199 -3.91 -22.88 4.78
C ILE A 199 -5.16 -22.34 4.08
N TRP A 200 -5.45 -21.05 4.24
CA TRP A 200 -6.44 -20.33 3.47
C TRP A 200 -5.95 -20.16 2.03
N PRO A 201 -6.61 -20.76 1.03
CA PRO A 201 -6.11 -20.74 -0.34
C PRO A 201 -6.14 -19.32 -0.94
N LEU A 202 -5.08 -18.96 -1.65
CA LEU A 202 -5.06 -17.78 -2.52
C LEU A 202 -5.87 -18.07 -3.77
N VAL A 203 -6.96 -17.33 -3.96
CA VAL A 203 -7.83 -17.43 -5.12
C VAL A 203 -7.43 -16.39 -6.15
N LEU A 204 -7.12 -16.83 -7.38
CA LEU A 204 -6.84 -15.97 -8.52
C LEU A 204 -7.89 -16.21 -9.60
N GLU A 205 -8.39 -15.14 -10.20
CA GLU A 205 -9.27 -15.21 -11.37
C GLU A 205 -8.52 -14.79 -12.63
N PHE A 206 -8.73 -15.55 -13.69
CA PHE A 206 -8.11 -15.33 -14.98
C PHE A 206 -9.17 -15.20 -16.08
N LYS A 207 -8.95 -14.29 -17.02
CA LYS A 207 -9.70 -14.18 -18.27
C LYS A 207 -8.93 -14.88 -19.40
N LYS A 208 -9.61 -15.82 -20.04
CA LYS A 208 -9.10 -16.58 -21.19
C LYS A 208 -9.17 -15.75 -22.49
N PRO A 209 -8.49 -16.19 -23.56
CA PRO A 209 -8.57 -15.54 -24.88
C PRO A 209 -9.99 -15.50 -25.46
N ASP A 210 -10.84 -16.47 -25.12
CA ASP A 210 -12.25 -16.54 -25.51
C ASP A 210 -13.17 -15.62 -24.66
N SER A 211 -12.59 -14.77 -23.80
CA SER A 211 -13.26 -13.91 -22.83
C SER A 211 -14.00 -14.62 -21.69
N SER A 212 -13.96 -15.95 -21.59
CA SER A 212 -14.45 -16.66 -20.41
C SER A 212 -13.52 -16.45 -19.22
N THR A 213 -14.07 -16.47 -17.99
CA THR A 213 -13.28 -16.40 -16.76
C THR A 213 -13.09 -17.80 -16.17
N THR A 214 -11.99 -17.99 -15.43
CA THR A 214 -11.72 -19.22 -14.68
C THR A 214 -10.92 -18.89 -13.44
N THR A 215 -11.27 -19.55 -12.34
CA THR A 215 -10.68 -19.34 -11.03
C THR A 215 -9.73 -20.49 -10.70
N ALA A 216 -8.58 -20.18 -10.12
CA ALA A 216 -7.62 -21.15 -9.60
C ALA A 216 -7.27 -20.82 -8.15
N SER A 217 -7.12 -21.85 -7.33
CA SER A 217 -6.83 -21.72 -5.89
C SER A 217 -5.48 -22.34 -5.56
N PHE A 218 -4.68 -21.66 -4.75
CA PHE A 218 -3.31 -22.04 -4.42
C PHE A 218 -3.09 -22.09 -2.92
N THR A 219 -2.46 -23.14 -2.42
CA THR A 219 -2.17 -23.32 -0.98
C THR A 219 -0.68 -23.27 -0.66
N GLU A 220 0.20 -23.24 -1.67
CA GLU A 220 1.65 -23.29 -1.47
C GLU A 220 2.39 -22.35 -2.44
N ARG A 221 3.57 -21.88 -2.02
CA ARG A 221 4.53 -21.10 -2.82
C ARG A 221 5.82 -21.89 -3.05
N PRO A 222 6.58 -21.62 -4.13
CA PRO A 222 6.21 -20.78 -5.27
C PRO A 222 5.07 -21.38 -6.11
N ILE A 223 4.18 -20.55 -6.65
CA ILE A 223 3.02 -21.02 -7.42
C ILE A 223 3.37 -21.50 -8.84
N GLY A 224 4.53 -21.11 -9.36
CA GLY A 224 5.05 -21.47 -10.68
C GLY A 224 4.41 -20.74 -11.87
N LEU A 225 4.13 -19.45 -11.71
CA LEU A 225 3.73 -18.53 -12.79
C LEU A 225 4.80 -17.46 -13.00
N GLU A 226 5.13 -17.18 -14.25
CA GLU A 226 5.76 -15.91 -14.65
C GLU A 226 4.77 -15.07 -15.44
N PHE A 227 4.70 -13.78 -15.13
CA PHE A 227 3.84 -12.82 -15.81
C PHE A 227 4.64 -11.92 -16.75
N SER A 228 3.98 -11.40 -17.79
CA SER A 228 4.51 -10.28 -18.57
C SER A 228 4.68 -9.04 -17.69
N ASN A 229 5.71 -8.25 -17.94
CA ASN A 229 6.00 -6.99 -17.24
C ASN A 229 5.16 -5.79 -17.73
N LEU A 230 4.01 -6.05 -18.35
CA LEU A 230 3.08 -5.05 -18.91
C LEU A 230 1.69 -5.27 -18.32
N ALA A 231 0.94 -4.17 -18.15
CA ALA A 231 -0.47 -4.21 -17.81
C ALA A 231 -1.32 -4.15 -19.11
N PRO A 232 -2.41 -4.92 -19.23
CA PRO A 232 -2.93 -5.90 -18.27
C PRO A 232 -2.00 -7.11 -18.10
N ILE A 233 -1.94 -7.64 -16.88
CA ILE A 233 -1.00 -8.71 -16.52
C ILE A 233 -1.39 -10.02 -17.22
N LYS A 234 -0.50 -10.55 -18.06
CA LYS A 234 -0.69 -11.78 -18.83
C LYS A 234 0.25 -12.88 -18.36
N VAL A 235 -0.24 -14.13 -18.31
CA VAL A 235 0.58 -15.31 -18.01
C VAL A 235 1.57 -15.55 -19.16
N GLY A 236 2.86 -15.41 -18.87
CA GLY A 236 3.97 -15.50 -19.83
C GLY A 236 4.69 -16.85 -19.83
N LYS A 237 4.84 -17.47 -18.66
CA LYS A 237 5.41 -18.82 -18.51
C LYS A 237 4.71 -19.57 -17.38
N ILE A 238 4.57 -20.88 -17.55
CA ILE A 238 4.12 -21.80 -16.50
C ILE A 238 5.17 -22.89 -16.39
N TYR A 239 5.64 -23.15 -15.18
CA TYR A 239 6.61 -24.21 -14.94
C TYR A 239 5.90 -25.56 -14.82
N ALA A 240 6.50 -26.61 -15.39
CA ALA A 240 6.00 -27.98 -15.26
C ALA A 240 5.93 -28.40 -13.78
N ASP A 241 4.95 -29.25 -13.44
CA ASP A 241 4.71 -29.77 -12.09
C ASP A 241 4.49 -28.72 -10.98
N SER A 242 4.28 -27.47 -11.37
CA SER A 242 3.94 -26.39 -10.45
C SER A 242 2.47 -26.44 -10.01
N PRO A 243 2.12 -25.78 -8.88
CA PRO A 243 0.72 -25.57 -8.50
C PRO A 243 -0.13 -24.98 -9.64
N ALA A 244 0.42 -24.03 -10.41
CA ALA A 244 -0.25 -23.43 -11.56
C ALA A 244 -0.53 -24.41 -12.70
N ALA A 245 0.44 -25.28 -13.02
CA ALA A 245 0.23 -26.34 -14.01
C ALA A 245 -0.86 -27.32 -13.57
N ARG A 246 -0.85 -27.73 -12.29
CA ARG A 246 -1.90 -28.62 -11.73
C ARG A 246 -3.28 -27.97 -11.70
N ALA A 247 -3.32 -26.66 -11.46
CA ALA A 247 -4.55 -25.86 -11.55
C ALA A 247 -4.99 -25.58 -13.00
N LYS A 248 -4.28 -26.11 -14.00
CA LYS A 248 -4.59 -25.97 -15.44
C LYS A 248 -4.65 -24.51 -15.92
N VAL A 249 -3.90 -23.61 -15.28
CA VAL A 249 -3.67 -22.26 -15.81
C VAL A 249 -2.91 -22.40 -17.14
N GLN A 250 -3.22 -21.58 -18.14
CA GLN A 250 -2.57 -21.65 -19.45
C GLN A 250 -1.90 -20.33 -19.84
N LEU A 251 -0.94 -20.44 -20.75
CA LEU A 251 -0.23 -19.30 -21.32
C LEU A 251 -1.21 -18.34 -21.98
N GLY A 252 -0.95 -17.06 -21.79
CA GLY A 252 -1.71 -15.98 -22.39
C GLY A 252 -3.03 -15.63 -21.74
N TRP A 253 -3.42 -16.28 -20.64
CA TRP A 253 -4.53 -15.83 -19.80
C TRP A 253 -4.18 -14.51 -19.10
N TYR A 254 -5.17 -13.66 -18.89
CA TYR A 254 -5.01 -12.36 -18.20
C TYR A 254 -5.46 -12.48 -16.75
N LEU A 255 -4.66 -12.01 -15.81
CA LEU A 255 -5.04 -11.97 -14.39
C LEU A 255 -6.06 -10.85 -14.18
N THR A 256 -7.27 -11.19 -13.73
CA THR A 256 -8.37 -10.24 -13.52
C THR A 256 -8.66 -9.99 -12.05
N LYS A 257 -8.43 -10.96 -11.17
CA LYS A 257 -8.69 -10.81 -9.73
C LYS A 257 -7.64 -11.51 -8.88
N ILE A 258 -7.27 -10.90 -7.75
CA ILE A 258 -6.37 -11.47 -6.72
C ILE A 258 -7.12 -11.42 -5.39
N GLY A 259 -7.57 -12.56 -4.89
CA GLY A 259 -8.45 -12.61 -3.72
C GLY A 259 -9.73 -11.82 -3.96
N GLU A 260 -9.96 -10.80 -3.14
CA GLU A 260 -11.07 -9.85 -3.26
C GLU A 260 -10.79 -8.66 -4.19
N ALA A 261 -9.54 -8.37 -4.55
CA ALA A 261 -9.20 -7.21 -5.37
C ALA A 261 -9.36 -7.48 -6.87
N ASP A 262 -10.21 -6.68 -7.52
CA ASP A 262 -10.30 -6.60 -8.97
C ASP A 262 -9.11 -5.81 -9.53
N VAL A 263 -8.39 -6.40 -10.48
CA VAL A 263 -7.22 -5.83 -11.13
C VAL A 263 -7.37 -5.76 -12.65
N HIS A 264 -8.55 -6.07 -13.20
CA HIS A 264 -8.80 -6.09 -14.64
C HIS A 264 -8.55 -4.73 -15.31
N GLU A 265 -8.94 -3.64 -14.64
CA GLU A 265 -8.79 -2.26 -15.14
C GLU A 265 -7.50 -1.58 -14.66
N SER A 266 -6.67 -2.26 -13.86
CA SER A 266 -5.44 -1.66 -13.34
C SER A 266 -4.36 -1.60 -14.41
N HIS A 267 -3.95 -0.37 -14.76
CA HIS A 267 -2.84 -0.13 -15.68
C HIS A 267 -1.47 -0.09 -14.98
N ASN A 268 -1.42 -0.24 -13.65
CA ASN A 268 -0.19 -0.14 -12.87
C ASN A 268 0.36 -1.53 -12.51
N PHE A 269 1.26 -2.05 -13.35
CA PHE A 269 1.91 -3.34 -13.14
C PHE A 269 2.52 -3.48 -11.72
N ARG A 270 3.13 -2.42 -11.19
CA ARG A 270 3.81 -2.45 -9.89
C ARG A 270 2.84 -2.66 -8.74
N GLU A 271 1.66 -2.05 -8.84
CA GLU A 271 0.60 -2.17 -7.84
C GLU A 271 -0.01 -3.56 -7.84
N VAL A 272 -0.40 -4.07 -9.02
CA VAL A 272 -0.94 -5.44 -9.15
C VAL A 272 0.09 -6.46 -8.67
N MET A 273 1.37 -6.29 -8.99
CA MET A 273 2.43 -7.18 -8.53
C MET A 273 2.70 -7.08 -7.03
N LYS A 274 2.46 -5.92 -6.40
CA LYS A 274 2.51 -5.77 -4.94
C LYS A 274 1.40 -6.60 -4.29
N LEU A 275 0.16 -6.49 -4.77
CA LEU A 275 -0.98 -7.29 -4.29
C LEU A 275 -0.72 -8.78 -4.49
N PHE A 276 -0.26 -9.17 -5.68
CA PHE A 276 0.07 -10.56 -5.97
C PHE A 276 1.13 -11.13 -5.01
N LYS A 277 2.22 -10.39 -4.78
CA LYS A 277 3.26 -10.81 -3.82
C LYS A 277 2.73 -10.91 -2.39
N GLU A 278 1.91 -9.97 -1.96
CA GLU A 278 1.28 -9.99 -0.64
C GLU A 278 0.44 -11.25 -0.45
N GLY A 279 -0.39 -11.61 -1.45
CA GLY A 279 -1.20 -12.83 -1.40
C GLY A 279 -0.37 -14.11 -1.44
N VAL A 280 0.69 -14.17 -2.25
CA VAL A 280 1.56 -15.36 -2.34
C VAL A 280 2.39 -15.55 -1.06
N ASN A 281 2.83 -14.46 -0.41
CA ASN A 281 3.62 -14.54 0.83
C ASN A 281 2.83 -15.14 2.01
N ALA A 282 1.49 -15.12 1.94
CA ALA A 282 0.63 -15.74 2.94
C ALA A 282 0.57 -17.28 2.83
N LEU A 283 1.08 -17.87 1.74
CA LEU A 283 1.08 -19.32 1.50
C LEU A 283 2.29 -20.02 2.12
N ASP A 284 2.16 -21.32 2.40
CA ASP A 284 3.29 -22.12 2.90
C ASP A 284 4.36 -22.30 1.84
N ASP A 285 5.62 -22.29 2.28
CA ASP A 285 6.75 -22.58 1.42
C ASP A 285 6.84 -24.09 1.17
N SER A 286 6.63 -24.50 -0.07
CA SER A 286 6.80 -25.89 -0.50
C SER A 286 8.28 -26.32 -0.52
N GLY A 287 9.22 -25.37 -0.42
CA GLY A 287 10.67 -25.62 -0.55
C GLY A 287 11.11 -25.94 -1.99
N ARG A 288 10.19 -26.02 -2.94
CA ARG A 288 10.48 -26.32 -4.35
C ARG A 288 10.99 -25.07 -5.06
N LYS A 289 11.94 -25.27 -5.97
CA LYS A 289 12.41 -24.24 -6.90
C LYS A 289 12.06 -24.68 -8.32
N TYR A 290 11.39 -23.82 -9.06
CA TYR A 290 11.07 -24.03 -10.47
C TYR A 290 12.04 -23.20 -11.31
N THR A 291 12.57 -23.79 -12.37
CA THR A 291 13.56 -23.20 -13.30
C THR A 291 13.11 -23.37 -14.75
#